data_AF-A0A7I8KLB5-F1
#
_entry.id   AF-A0A7I8KLB5-F1
#
_cell.length_a   1.000
_cell.length_b   1.000
_cell.length_c   1.000
_cell.angle_alpha   90.00
_cell.angle_beta   90.00
_cell.angle_gamma   90.00
#
_symmetry.space_group_name_H-M   'P 1'
#
loop_
_entity.id
_entity.type
_entity.pdbx_description
1 polymer ?
#
loop_
_entity_poly.entity_id
_entity_poly.type
_entity_poly.pdbx_seq_one_letter_code
_entity_poly.pdbx_strand_id
1 'polypeptide(L)'
;MKIFGYIESNGDQTFFIKHGEPNKVTTLVVYVDDIIITGDDTEEFKCLGQNLSRKFDIKSLGRLKDFLGIEVAYLKEGIFLSQHKYILDLLQETGKLECKPADTPIDPDLSSGESKDSDQVDKSSYQHLQ
;
A
#
# COMPACT_ATOMS: atom_id res chain seq x y z
N MET A 1 18.73 2.04 2.91
CA MET A 1 18.54 0.70 3.53
C MET A 1 19.75 -0.22 3.36
N LYS A 2 20.44 -0.25 2.20
CA LYS A 2 21.70 -1.01 1.99
C LYS A 2 22.78 -0.78 3.06
N ILE A 3 22.93 0.45 3.53
CA ILE A 3 23.87 0.82 4.63
C ILE A 3 23.59 0.11 5.97
N PHE A 4 22.40 -0.48 6.15
CA PHE A 4 22.02 -1.24 7.34
C PHE A 4 22.13 -2.77 7.13
N GLY A 5 22.73 -3.20 6.01
CA GLY A 5 22.93 -4.60 5.66
C GLY A 5 21.73 -5.27 4.98
N TYR A 6 20.75 -4.48 4.51
CA TYR A 6 19.61 -5.00 3.76
C TYR A 6 19.95 -5.15 2.28
N ILE A 7 19.46 -6.25 1.68
CA ILE A 7 19.59 -6.56 0.27
C ILE A 7 18.27 -6.22 -0.42
N GLU A 8 18.33 -5.50 -1.53
CA GLU A 8 17.16 -5.24 -2.37
C GLU A 8 16.69 -6.53 -3.02
N SER A 9 15.38 -6.72 -3.06
CA SER A 9 14.78 -7.81 -3.81
C SER A 9 14.98 -7.61 -5.31
N ASN A 10 15.17 -8.72 -6.02
CA ASN A 10 15.42 -8.69 -7.45
C ASN A 10 14.19 -8.26 -8.27
N GLY A 11 12.99 -8.31 -7.67
CA GLY A 11 11.72 -7.98 -8.35
C GLY A 11 11.13 -6.62 -7.99
N ASP A 12 11.56 -6.00 -6.89
CA ASP A 12 10.99 -4.75 -6.39
C ASP A 12 12.05 -3.93 -5.63
N GLN A 13 12.33 -2.71 -6.11
CA GLN A 13 13.31 -1.79 -5.54
C GLN A 13 12.87 -1.20 -4.19
N THR A 14 11.59 -1.34 -3.84
CA THR A 14 11.04 -0.92 -2.55
C THR A 14 11.12 -2.00 -1.48
N PHE A 15 11.44 -3.24 -1.88
CA PHE A 15 11.44 -4.42 -1.01
C PHE A 15 12.86 -4.82 -0.62
N PHE A 16 13.11 -4.87 0.68
CA PHE A 16 14.42 -5.10 1.27
C PHE A 16 14.37 -6.29 2.23
N ILE A 17 15.37 -7.17 2.18
CA ILE A 17 15.45 -8.37 3.01
C ILE A 17 16.80 -8.41 3.70
N LYS A 18 16.80 -8.78 4.98
CA LYS A 18 18.00 -9.05 5.77
C LYS A 18 17.85 -10.39 6.47
N HIS A 19 18.84 -11.25 6.29
CA HIS A 19 18.94 -12.53 6.99
C HIS A 19 19.80 -12.35 8.25
N GLY A 20 19.25 -12.76 9.40
CA GLY A 20 19.90 -12.77 10.70
C GLY A 20 20.20 -14.20 11.18
N GLU A 21 21.09 -14.31 12.16
CA GLU A 21 21.55 -15.59 12.70
C GLU A 21 20.83 -15.96 14.01
N PRO A 22 20.45 -17.23 14.24
CA PRO A 22 20.35 -18.31 13.27
C PRO A 22 18.97 -18.27 12.57
N ASN A 23 18.97 -18.14 11.24
CA ASN A 23 17.82 -18.29 10.35
C ASN A 23 16.62 -17.35 10.57
N LYS A 24 16.86 -16.16 11.12
CA LYS A 24 15.84 -15.12 11.22
C LYS A 24 15.81 -14.27 9.95
N VAL A 25 14.67 -13.69 9.64
CA VAL A 25 14.47 -12.82 8.48
C VAL A 25 13.76 -11.56 8.91
N THR A 26 14.36 -10.42 8.57
CA THR A 26 13.70 -9.11 8.64
C THR A 26 13.50 -8.58 7.24
N THR A 27 12.29 -8.15 6.97
CA THR A 27 11.84 -7.65 5.69
C THR A 27 11.30 -6.24 5.88
N LEU A 28 11.66 -5.37 4.95
CA LEU A 28 11.32 -3.96 4.99
C LEU A 28 10.79 -3.53 3.62
N VAL A 29 9.63 -2.89 3.60
CA VAL A 29 9.00 -2.30 2.41
C VAL A 29 8.99 -0.79 2.61
N VAL A 30 9.45 -0.02 1.63
CA VAL A 30 9.43 1.44 1.66
C VAL A 30 8.53 1.97 0.55
N TYR A 31 7.46 2.67 0.90
CA TYR A 31 6.60 3.32 -0.06
C TYR A 31 6.48 4.80 0.27
N VAL A 32 7.10 5.65 -0.56
CA VAL A 32 7.14 7.12 -0.37
C VAL A 32 7.52 7.48 1.08
N ASP A 33 6.54 7.91 1.90
CA ASP A 33 6.73 8.33 3.28
C ASP A 33 6.50 7.21 4.32
N ASP A 34 5.89 6.10 3.90
CA ASP A 34 5.54 4.98 4.77
C ASP A 34 6.56 3.83 4.69
N ILE A 35 6.87 3.25 5.85
CA ILE A 35 7.78 2.10 5.97
C ILE A 35 7.06 0.98 6.70
N ILE A 36 6.97 -0.18 6.07
CA ILE A 36 6.50 -1.40 6.69
C ILE A 36 7.70 -2.26 7.05
N ILE A 37 7.73 -2.75 8.28
CA ILE A 37 8.75 -3.66 8.78
C ILE A 37 8.04 -4.92 9.27
N THR A 38 8.49 -6.09 8.81
CA THR A 38 7.98 -7.39 9.23
C THR A 38 9.13 -8.39 9.37
N GLY A 39 8.99 -9.40 10.20
CA GLY A 39 10.04 -10.39 10.44
C GLY A 39 9.92 -11.07 11.78
N ASP A 40 10.73 -12.10 11.98
CA ASP A 40 10.82 -12.88 13.22
C ASP A 40 12.02 -12.46 14.10
N ASP A 41 12.88 -11.54 13.62
CA ASP A 41 13.96 -10.96 14.41
C ASP A 41 13.53 -9.71 15.20
N THR A 42 13.06 -9.94 16.43
CA THR A 42 12.65 -8.85 17.33
C THR A 42 13.80 -7.90 17.72
N GLU A 43 15.04 -8.37 17.70
CA GLU A 43 16.20 -7.54 18.08
C GLU A 43 16.61 -6.63 16.92
N GLU A 44 16.67 -7.17 15.70
CA GLU A 44 16.85 -6.37 14.49
C GLU A 44 15.70 -5.37 14.32
N PHE A 45 14.45 -5.74 14.59
CA PHE A 45 13.30 -4.84 14.56
C PHE A 45 13.51 -3.60 15.46
N LYS A 46 13.93 -3.81 16.71
CA LYS A 46 14.23 -2.71 17.65
C LYS A 46 15.40 -1.87 17.19
N CYS A 47 16.49 -2.52 16.76
CA CYS A 47 17.70 -1.85 16.30
C CYS A 47 17.42 -0.98 15.07
N LEU A 48 16.72 -1.54 14.07
CA LEU A 48 16.30 -0.83 12.87
C LEU A 48 15.38 0.34 13.20
N GLY A 49 14.39 0.13 14.07
CA GLY A 49 13.50 1.21 14.54
C GLY A 49 14.26 2.37 15.17
N GLN A 50 15.21 2.10 16.07
CA GLN A 50 16.05 3.13 16.67
C GLN A 50 16.95 3.85 15.66
N ASN A 51 17.54 3.10 14.72
CA ASN A 51 18.39 3.67 13.68
C ASN A 51 17.60 4.58 12.74
N LEU A 52 16.36 4.20 12.41
CA LEU A 52 15.44 4.98 11.60
C LEU A 52 15.02 6.26 12.31
N SER A 53 14.55 6.17 13.56
CA SER A 53 14.16 7.35 14.35
C SER A 53 15.32 8.32 14.66
N ARG A 54 16.58 7.86 14.61
CA ARG A 54 17.75 8.73 14.77
C ARG A 54 18.11 9.50 13.50
N LYS A 55 17.88 8.92 12.32
CA LYS A 55 18.24 9.54 11.03
C LYS A 55 17.09 10.30 10.39
N PHE A 56 15.87 9.88 10.67
CA PHE A 56 14.65 10.41 10.10
C PHE A 56 13.65 10.67 11.22
N ASP A 57 12.79 11.67 11.05
CA ASP A 57 11.69 11.95 11.97
C ASP A 57 10.54 10.95 11.72
N ILE A 58 10.77 9.69 12.10
CA ILE A 58 9.82 8.59 11.90
C ILE A 58 9.04 8.34 13.17
N LYS A 59 7.72 8.37 13.05
CA LYS A 59 6.79 7.97 14.10
C LYS A 59 6.43 6.50 13.96
N SER A 60 6.51 5.75 15.06
CA SER A 60 5.97 4.38 15.09
C SER A 60 4.44 4.41 15.16
N LEU A 61 3.78 3.83 14.16
CA LEU A 61 2.32 3.69 14.10
C LEU A 61 1.84 2.38 14.76
N GLY A 62 2.76 1.52 15.19
CA GLY A 62 2.46 0.22 15.79
C GLY A 62 2.12 -0.84 14.74
N ARG A 63 1.13 -1.68 15.04
CA ARG A 63 0.70 -2.76 14.14
C ARG A 63 0.03 -2.17 12.89
N LEU A 64 0.39 -2.66 11.71
CA LEU A 64 -0.15 -2.20 10.42
C LEU A 64 -1.68 -2.29 10.44
N LYS A 65 -2.38 -1.16 10.33
CA LYS A 65 -3.84 -1.11 10.28
C LYS A 65 -4.33 -0.61 8.93
N ASP A 66 -3.70 0.42 8.40
CA ASP A 66 -4.08 1.05 7.16
C ASP A 66 -2.82 1.30 6.34
N PHE A 67 -2.82 0.91 5.07
CA PHE A 67 -1.72 1.17 4.14
C PHE A 67 -2.26 1.25 2.70
N LEU A 68 -2.01 2.36 2.01
CA LEU A 68 -2.51 2.61 0.64
C LEU A 68 -4.03 2.41 0.48
N GLY A 69 -4.80 2.83 1.48
CA GLY A 69 -6.26 2.62 1.49
C GLY A 69 -6.68 1.16 1.72
N ILE A 70 -5.75 0.26 2.05
CA ILE A 70 -6.01 -1.12 2.47
C ILE A 70 -6.03 -1.16 3.99
N GLU A 71 -7.19 -1.49 4.53
CA GLU A 71 -7.39 -1.81 5.93
C GLU A 71 -6.97 -3.27 6.20
N VAL A 72 -6.24 -3.49 7.28
CA VAL A 72 -5.68 -4.76 7.71
C VAL A 72 -6.28 -5.14 9.06
N ALA A 73 -7.09 -6.18 9.06
CA ALA A 73 -7.65 -6.79 10.27
C ALA A 73 -6.93 -8.09 10.58
N TYR A 74 -6.58 -8.29 11.86
CA TYR A 74 -5.92 -9.51 12.32
C TYR A 74 -6.90 -10.34 13.14
N LEU A 75 -7.28 -11.48 12.60
CA LEU A 75 -8.16 -12.45 13.24
C LEU A 75 -7.32 -13.63 13.76
N LYS A 76 -7.95 -14.48 14.58
CA LYS A 76 -7.31 -15.71 15.05
C LYS A 76 -7.00 -16.68 13.90
N GLU A 77 -7.84 -16.67 12.86
CA GLU A 77 -7.69 -17.54 11.69
C GLU A 77 -6.73 -16.98 10.62
N GLY A 78 -6.32 -15.71 10.71
CA GLY A 78 -5.45 -15.11 9.70
C GLY A 78 -5.54 -13.60 9.60
N ILE A 79 -5.15 -13.08 8.44
CA ILE A 79 -5.16 -11.65 8.11
C ILE A 79 -6.25 -11.40 7.07
N PHE A 80 -7.11 -10.42 7.34
CA PHE A 80 -8.14 -9.95 6.42
C PHE A 80 -7.75 -8.57 5.90
N LEU A 81 -7.82 -8.39 4.58
CA LEU A 81 -7.52 -7.15 3.89
C LEU A 81 -8.80 -6.60 3.27
N SER A 82 -9.06 -5.31 3.46
CA SER A 82 -10.27 -4.63 2.98
C SER A 82 -9.92 -3.28 2.38
N GLN A 83 -10.46 -2.97 1.20
CA GLN A 83 -10.44 -1.61 0.64
C GLN A 83 -11.82 -0.95 0.74
N HIS A 84 -12.74 -1.51 1.54
CA HIS A 84 -14.13 -1.06 1.57
C HIS A 84 -14.26 0.42 1.92
N LYS A 85 -13.52 0.89 2.93
CA LYS A 85 -13.49 2.30 3.30
C LYS A 85 -12.98 3.19 2.17
N TYR A 86 -11.85 2.82 1.54
CA TYR A 86 -11.30 3.56 0.41
C TYR A 86 -12.31 3.68 -0.74
N ILE A 87 -13.00 2.59 -1.09
CA ILE A 87 -14.03 2.59 -2.14
C ILE A 87 -15.20 3.49 -1.75
N LEU A 88 -15.67 3.44 -0.50
CA LEU A 88 -16.76 4.30 -0.03
C LEU A 88 -16.39 5.78 -0.04
N ASP A 89 -15.20 6.12 0.47
CA ASP A 89 -14.67 7.48 0.49
C ASP A 89 -14.57 8.00 -0.96
N LEU A 90 -14.07 7.18 -1.88
CA LEU A 90 -14.00 7.52 -3.30
C LEU A 90 -15.38 7.71 -3.96
N LEU A 91 -16.34 6.83 -3.68
CA LEU A 91 -17.71 6.96 -4.18
C LEU A 91 -18.35 8.24 -3.63
N GLN A 92 -18.03 8.62 -2.40
CA GLN A 92 -18.51 9.85 -1.80
C GLN A 92 -17.90 11.08 -2.49
N GLU A 93 -16.59 11.12 -2.66
CA GLU A 93 -15.87 12.23 -3.31
C GLU A 93 -16.30 12.43 -4.77
N THR A 94 -16.59 11.35 -5.48
CA THR A 94 -17.07 11.40 -6.87
C THR A 94 -18.58 11.62 -7.00
N GLY A 95 -19.31 11.71 -5.88
CA GLY A 95 -20.78 11.86 -5.88
C GLY A 95 -21.53 10.62 -6.40
N LYS A 96 -20.91 9.44 -6.35
CA LYS A 96 -21.41 8.16 -6.90
C LYS A 96 -21.95 7.17 -5.86
N LEU A 97 -22.07 7.58 -4.59
CA LEU A 97 -22.67 6.74 -3.54
C LEU A 97 -24.07 6.19 -3.89
N GLU A 98 -24.88 6.99 -4.57
CA GLU A 98 -26.26 6.64 -4.96
C GLU A 98 -26.36 6.10 -6.39
N CYS A 99 -25.23 5.85 -7.06
CA CYS A 99 -25.26 5.28 -8.41
C CYS A 99 -25.84 3.86 -8.38
N LYS A 100 -26.59 3.52 -9.43
CA LYS A 100 -27.10 2.15 -9.61
C LYS A 100 -25.91 1.18 -9.68
N PRO A 101 -26.00 0.00 -9.03
CA PRO A 101 -25.00 -1.04 -9.20
C PRO A 101 -24.83 -1.36 -10.68
N ALA A 102 -23.59 -1.41 -11.14
CA ALA A 102 -23.24 -1.91 -12.46
C ALA A 102 -22.59 -3.28 -12.29
N ASP A 103 -22.98 -4.26 -13.11
CA ASP A 103 -22.43 -5.62 -13.04
C ASP A 103 -20.95 -5.66 -13.42
N THR A 104 -20.48 -4.65 -14.16
CA THR A 104 -19.09 -4.50 -14.55
C THR A 104 -18.64 -3.04 -14.41
N PRO A 105 -17.40 -2.78 -13.93
CA PRO A 105 -16.87 -1.43 -13.79
C PRO A 105 -16.48 -0.77 -15.13
N ILE A 106 -16.30 -1.57 -16.18
CA ILE A 106 -16.05 -1.12 -17.56
C ILE A 106 -17.24 -1.54 -18.40
N ASP A 107 -17.77 -0.61 -19.19
CA ASP A 107 -18.78 -0.91 -20.20
C ASP A 107 -18.15 -1.83 -21.27
N PRO A 108 -18.67 -3.06 -21.46
CA PRO A 108 -18.15 -3.99 -22.46
C PRO A 108 -18.21 -3.44 -23.89
N ASP A 109 -19.16 -2.53 -24.16
CA ASP A 109 -19.34 -1.91 -25.48
C ASP A 109 -18.36 -0.75 -25.73
N LEU A 110 -17.61 -0.29 -24.71
CA LEU A 110 -16.57 0.73 -24.85
C LEU A 110 -15.33 0.24 -25.65
N SER A 111 -15.32 -1.04 -26.04
CA SER A 111 -14.22 -1.66 -26.81
C SER A 111 -14.35 -1.52 -28.34
N SER A 112 -15.45 -0.97 -28.86
CA SER A 112 -15.63 -0.86 -30.31
C SER A 112 -16.45 0.36 -30.73
N GLY A 113 -15.79 1.50 -30.86
CA GLY A 113 -16.37 2.67 -31.49
C GLY A 113 -15.48 3.90 -31.31
N GLU A 114 -14.97 4.43 -32.42
CA GLU A 114 -14.45 5.79 -32.48
C GLU A 114 -15.59 6.75 -32.13
N SER A 115 -15.80 7.05 -30.84
CA SER A 115 -16.72 8.11 -30.42
C SER A 115 -16.05 9.45 -30.69
N LYS A 116 -16.50 10.09 -31.78
CA LYS A 116 -16.28 11.51 -32.04
C LYS A 116 -17.10 12.35 -31.08
N ASP A 117 -16.70 12.37 -29.81
CA ASP A 117 -16.85 13.49 -28.87
C ASP A 117 -16.08 13.11 -27.60
N SER A 118 -14.76 13.20 -27.65
CA SER A 118 -13.97 13.12 -26.43
C SER A 118 -14.04 14.47 -25.73
N ASP A 119 -15.08 14.66 -24.91
CA ASP A 119 -14.94 15.55 -23.77
C ASP A 119 -13.65 15.14 -23.07
N GLN A 120 -12.68 16.05 -23.11
CA GLN A 120 -11.32 15.84 -22.68
C GLN A 120 -11.36 15.30 -21.25
N VAL A 121 -11.16 13.98 -21.09
CA VAL A 121 -11.18 13.32 -19.78
C VAL A 121 -10.17 14.05 -18.91
N ASP A 122 -10.68 14.82 -17.96
CA ASP A 122 -9.85 15.69 -17.14
C ASP A 122 -8.98 14.80 -16.26
N LYS A 123 -7.70 14.75 -16.59
CA LYS A 123 -6.70 13.97 -15.87
C LYS A 123 -6.64 14.37 -14.39
N SER A 124 -7.02 15.61 -14.06
CA SER A 124 -7.06 16.09 -12.68
C SER A 124 -8.08 15.33 -11.82
N SER A 125 -9.15 14.79 -12.44
CA SER A 125 -10.21 14.04 -11.77
C SER A 125 -9.73 12.71 -11.19
N TYR A 126 -8.72 12.09 -11.80
CA TYR A 126 -8.25 10.75 -11.43
C TYR A 126 -6.88 10.75 -10.77
N GLN A 127 -6.10 11.82 -10.89
CA GLN A 127 -4.79 11.91 -10.25
C GLN A 127 -4.87 12.00 -8.72
N HIS A 128 -5.99 12.48 -8.18
CA HIS A 128 -6.24 12.50 -6.73
C HIS A 128 -6.58 11.12 -6.14
N LEU A 129 -6.78 10.10 -6.98
CA LEU A 129 -7.01 8.71 -6.56
C LEU A 129 -5.70 7.88 -6.39
N GLN A 130 -4.53 8.44 -6.70
CA GLN A 130 -3.25 7.73 -6.62
C GLN A 130 -2.44 8.07 -5.37
#